data_AF-A0AAN1PLV5-F1
#
_entry.id   AF-A0AAN1PLV5-F1
#
_cell.length_a   1.000
_cell.length_b   1.000
_cell.length_c   1.000
_cell.angle_alpha   90.00
_cell.angle_beta   90.00
_cell.angle_gamma   90.00
#
_symmetry.space_group_name_H-M   'P 1'
#
loop_
_entity.id
_entity.type
_entity.pdbx_description
1 polymer ?
#
loop_
_entity_poly.entity_id
_entity_poly.type
_entity_poly.pdbx_seq_one_letter_code
_entity_poly.pdbx_strand_id
1 'polypeptide(L)' 'MHNVPPGSESHFKVIVVSDLFEGKRLIARHRLVNQALANELENNIHALAIHTYTDQEWKLQRDGAPDSPMCMGGTSH' A
#
# COMPACT_ATOMS: atom_id res chain seq x y z
N MET A 1 1.94 25.14 17.85
CA MET A 1 2.78 24.94 16.66
C MET A 1 3.06 23.45 16.49
N HIS A 2 2.58 22.79 15.44
CA HIS A 2 3.10 21.48 15.02
C HIS A 2 3.88 21.68 13.72
N ASN A 3 5.18 21.46 13.81
CA ASN A 3 6.12 21.59 12.71
C ASN A 3 6.19 20.26 11.97
N VAL A 4 5.37 20.09 10.94
CA VAL A 4 5.48 18.98 9.99
C VAL A 4 5.78 19.64 8.63
N PRO A 5 7.00 19.51 8.07
CA PRO A 5 7.31 20.13 6.80
C PRO A 5 6.40 19.55 5.69
N PRO A 6 6.05 20.34 4.65
CA PRO A 6 5.29 19.86 3.50
C PRO A 6 6.10 18.77 2.79
N GLY A 7 5.78 17.49 3.08
CA GLY A 7 6.53 16.32 2.60
C GLY A 7 6.60 15.15 3.58
N SER A 8 6.20 15.31 4.84
CA SER A 8 6.58 14.35 5.89
C SER A 8 5.73 13.10 6.09
N GLU A 9 4.55 12.93 5.47
CA GLU A 9 3.70 11.75 5.74
C GLU A 9 2.91 11.29 4.50
N SER A 10 3.62 10.95 3.42
CA SER A 10 2.96 10.34 2.26
C SER A 10 2.77 8.84 2.47
N HIS A 11 1.68 8.46 3.14
CA HIS A 11 1.27 7.06 3.28
C HIS A 11 0.66 6.56 1.96
N PHE A 12 1.41 5.78 1.19
CA PHE A 12 0.92 5.22 -0.05
C PHE A 12 0.33 3.84 0.17
N LYS A 13 -0.88 3.59 -0.35
CA LYS A 13 -1.45 2.25 -0.42
C LYS A 13 -1.22 1.67 -1.81
N VAL A 14 -0.61 0.49 -1.88
CA VAL A 14 -0.37 -0.23 -3.14
C VAL A 14 -1.14 -1.53 -3.08
N ILE A 15 -1.98 -1.77 -4.09
CA ILE A 15 -2.74 -3.02 -4.24
C ILE A 15 -2.22 -3.73 -5.48
N VAL A 16 -1.75 -4.96 -5.31
CA VAL A 16 -1.20 -5.76 -6.40
C VAL A 16 -1.95 -7.08 -6.47
N VAL A 17 -2.51 -7.37 -7.65
CA VAL A 17 -3.18 -8.64 -7.94
C VAL A 17 -2.33 -9.44 -8.89
N SER A 18 -1.93 -10.65 -8.49
CA SER A 18 -1.13 -11.53 -9.35
C SER A 18 -1.21 -12.99 -8.92
N ASP A 19 -1.29 -13.90 -9.89
CA ASP A 19 -1.17 -15.35 -9.69
C ASP A 19 0.19 -15.76 -9.11
N LEU A 20 1.23 -14.94 -9.28
CA LEU A 20 2.56 -15.18 -8.69
C LEU A 20 2.52 -15.24 -7.16
N PHE A 21 1.46 -14.74 -6.54
CA PHE A 21 1.27 -14.77 -5.10
C PHE A 21 0.64 -16.08 -4.61
N GLU A 22 0.12 -16.92 -5.50
CA GLU A 22 -0.48 -18.21 -5.15
C GLU A 22 0.57 -19.12 -4.49
N GLY A 23 0.19 -19.74 -3.37
CA GLY A 23 1.08 -20.59 -2.57
C GLY A 23 2.23 -19.85 -1.85
N LYS A 24 2.40 -18.53 -2.02
CA LYS A 24 3.41 -17.73 -1.31
C LYS A 24 2.85 -17.13 -0.04
N ARG A 25 3.66 -17.15 1.04
CA ARG A 25 3.36 -16.46 2.30
C ARG A 25 3.35 -14.94 2.10
N LEU A 26 2.54 -14.24 2.90
CA LEU A 26 2.39 -12.76 2.86
C LEU A 26 3.73 -12.02 2.84
N ILE A 27 4.67 -12.40 3.72
CA ILE A 27 6.01 -11.78 3.79
C ILE A 27 6.79 -11.93 2.47
N ALA A 28 6.68 -13.09 1.81
CA ALA A 28 7.34 -13.33 0.54
C ALA A 28 6.70 -12.49 -0.59
N ARG A 29 5.37 -12.35 -0.58
CA ARG A 29 4.63 -11.46 -1.51
C ARG A 29 5.10 -10.00 -1.33
N HIS A 30 5.15 -9.52 -0.10
CA HIS A 30 5.60 -8.15 0.21
C HIS A 30 7.06 -7.93 -0.21
N ARG A 31 7.94 -8.92 -0.02
CA ARG A 31 9.33 -8.80 -0.43
C ARG A 31 9.47 -8.66 -1.95
N LEU A 32 8.68 -9.40 -2.72
CA LEU A 32 8.66 -9.28 -4.19
C LEU A 32 8.21 -7.88 -4.63
N VAL A 33 7.13 -7.37 -4.03
CA VAL A 33 6.63 -6.02 -4.34
C VAL A 33 7.63 -4.94 -3.93
N ASN A 34 8.21 -5.04 -2.74
CA ASN A 34 9.24 -4.12 -2.28
C ASN A 34 10.50 -4.16 -3.15
N GLN A 35 10.89 -5.33 -3.66
CA GLN A 35 12.04 -5.42 -4.57
C GLN A 35 11.75 -4.75 -5.91
N ALA A 36 10.54 -4.91 -6.45
CA ALA A 36 10.13 -4.25 -7.68
C ALA A 36 10.07 -2.72 -7.49
N LEU A 37 9.58 -2.27 -6.35
CA LEU A 37 9.44 -0.85 -6.01
C LEU A 37 10.69 -0.24 -5.37
N ALA A 38 11.75 -1.01 -5.08
CA ALA A 38 12.91 -0.54 -4.32
C ALA A 38 13.53 0.70 -4.98
N ASN A 39 13.74 0.66 -6.29
CA ASN A 39 14.29 1.77 -7.05
C ASN A 39 13.40 3.03 -7.01
N GLU A 40 12.08 2.87 -6.96
CA GLU A 40 11.15 4.01 -6.84
C GLU A 40 11.04 4.53 -5.40
N LEU A 41 11.17 3.64 -4.42
CA LEU A 41 11.07 3.93 -2.99
C LEU A 41 12.30 4.63 -2.43
N GLU A 42 13.49 4.37 -3.00
CA GLU A 42 14.76 4.96 -2.57
C GLU A 42 14.76 6.50 -2.61
N ASN A 43 13.84 7.11 -3.35
CA ASN A 43 13.87 8.54 -3.58
C ASN A 43 12.99 9.39 -2.65
N ASN A 44 11.80 8.94 -2.20
CA ASN A 44 10.83 9.88 -1.58
C ASN A 44 9.73 9.29 -0.66
N ILE A 45 9.71 7.99 -0.32
CA ILE A 45 8.55 7.39 0.39
C ILE A 45 8.95 6.87 1.78
N HIS A 46 8.33 7.44 2.83
CA HIS A 46 8.57 7.06 4.22
C HIS A 46 7.76 5.84 4.68
N ALA A 47 6.56 5.59 4.12
CA ALA A 47 5.75 4.43 4.46
C ALA A 47 4.83 4.02 3.30
N LEU A 48 4.88 2.73 2.91
CA LEU A 48 3.91 2.13 1.98
C LEU A 48 3.14 0.98 2.64
N ALA A 49 1.84 0.93 2.40
CA ALA A 49 0.95 -0.16 2.78
C ALA A 49 0.70 -1.05 1.56
N ILE A 50 1.33 -2.22 1.52
CA ILE A 50 1.18 -3.18 0.43
C ILE A 50 0.04 -4.15 0.77
N HIS A 51 -0.88 -4.31 -0.17
CA HIS A 51 -1.89 -5.35 -0.16
C HIS A 51 -1.70 -6.23 -1.39
N THR A 52 -1.40 -7.50 -1.19
CA THR A 52 -1.19 -8.47 -2.28
C THR A 52 -2.28 -9.51 -2.29
N TYR A 53 -2.96 -9.65 -3.43
CA TYR A 53 -4.05 -10.60 -3.63
C TYR A 53 -3.73 -11.55 -4.79
N THR A 54 -4.15 -12.81 -4.70
CA THR A 54 -4.23 -13.64 -5.91
C THR A 54 -5.42 -13.23 -6.77
N ASP A 55 -5.42 -13.64 -8.04
CA ASP A 55 -6.54 -13.38 -8.94
C ASP A 55 -7.85 -13.98 -8.40
N GLN A 56 -7.77 -15.15 -7.76
CA GLN A 56 -8.89 -15.78 -7.08
C GLN A 56 -9.37 -14.97 -5.86
N GLU A 57 -8.46 -14.53 -4.99
CA GLU A 57 -8.80 -13.70 -3.83
C GLU A 57 -9.46 -12.40 -4.27
N TRP A 58 -8.92 -11.75 -5.31
CA TRP A 58 -9.47 -10.52 -5.86
C TRP A 58 -10.86 -10.70 -6.48
N LYS A 59 -11.09 -11.81 -7.21
CA LYS A 59 -12.41 -12.15 -7.78
C LYS A 59 -13.45 -12.47 -6.70
N LEU A 60 -13.03 -13.08 -5.60
CA LEU A 60 -13.91 -13.34 -4.45
C LEU A 60 -14.25 -12.06 -3.69
N GLN A 61 -13.35 -11.09 -3.70
CA GLN A 61 -13.55 -9.76 -3.15
C GLN A 61 -14.46 -8.93 -4.06
N ARG A 62 -15.77 -9.25 -4.02
CA ARG A 62 -16.86 -8.60 -4.79
C ARG A 62 -16.99 -7.08 -4.60
N ASP A 63 -16.26 -6.49 -3.65
CA ASP A 63 -16.44 -5.11 -3.19
C ASP A 63 -15.27 -4.17 -3.55
N GLY A 64 -14.34 -4.61 -4.41
CA GLY A 64 -13.23 -3.77 -4.87
C GLY A 64 -12.18 -3.47 -3.80
N ALA A 65 -11.16 -2.69 -4.19
CA ALA A 65 -10.05 -2.28 -3.33
C ALA A 65 -10.56 -1.77 -1.97
N PRO A 66 -9.99 -2.21 -0.82
CA PRO A 66 -10.42 -1.70 0.47
C PRO A 66 -10.27 -0.18 0.50
N ASP A 67 -11.35 0.52 0.86
CA ASP A 67 -11.40 1.98 0.96
C ASP A 67 -10.14 2.51 1.65
N SER A 68 -9.57 3.58 1.07
CA SER A 68 -8.47 4.29 1.69
C SER A 68 -8.89 4.68 3.10
N PRO A 69 -8.05 4.45 4.13
CA PRO A 69 -8.39 4.87 5.49
C PRO A 69 -8.73 6.35 5.42
N MET A 70 -9.92 6.70 5.90
CA MET A 70 -10.43 8.07 5.85
C MET A 70 -9.40 8.98 6.52
N CYS A 71 -8.62 9.71 5.71
CA CYS A 71 -7.78 10.78 6.18
C CYS A 71 -8.73 11.82 6.77
N MET A 72 -8.91 11.80 8.08
CA MET A 72 -9.62 12.81 8.86
C MET A 72 -8.79 14.09 8.87
N GLY A 73 -8.59 14.69 7.70
CA GLY A 73 -8.08 16.04 7.52
C GLY A 73 -9.25 17.01 7.58
N GLY A 74 -9.49 17.59 8.76
CA GLY A 74 -10.34 18.78 8.89
C GLY A 74 -11.34 18.73 10.03
N THR A 75 -10.95 19.30 11.18
CA THR A 75 -11.88 20.13 11.95
C THR A 75 -11.17 21.43 12.31
N SER A 76 -11.48 22.46 11.55
CA SER A 76 -11.18 23.85 11.89
C SER A 76 -11.99 24.25 13.12
N HIS A 77 -11.30 24.74 14.15
CA HIS A 77 -11.76 25.75 15.08
C HIS A 77 -10.53 26.54 15.55
#